data_AF-A0A1S8IXV4-F1
#
_entry.id   AF-A0A1S8IXV4-F1
#
_cell.length_a   1.000
_cell.length_b   1.000
_cell.length_c   1.000
_cell.angle_alpha   90.00
_cell.angle_beta   90.00
_cell.angle_gamma   90.00
#
_symmetry.space_group_name_H-M   'P 1'
#
loop_
_entity.id
_entity.type
_entity.pdbx_description
1 polymer ?
#
loop_
_entity_poly.entity_id
_entity_poly.type
_entity_poly.pdbx_seq_one_letter_code
_entity_poly.pdbx_strand_id
1 'polypeptide(L)'
;MPESQSKQIEKGFGQTMTAEEVMDEIEKDAVFYFHSDGGVTISGGEALVQADFAKEILQKSKYIGINTVLETSFCGAYNEIQKVAPYV
;
A
#
# COMPACT_ATOMS: atom_id res chain seq x y z
N MET A 1 11.08 -0.37 27.40
CA MET A 1 10.79 -0.06 25.98
C MET A 1 10.33 1.38 25.93
N PRO A 2 10.85 2.23 25.05
CA PRO A 2 10.39 3.62 24.94
C PRO A 2 8.92 3.64 24.51
N GLU A 3 8.13 4.55 25.05
CA GLU A 3 6.68 4.68 24.85
C GLU A 3 6.24 4.90 23.39
N SER A 4 7.21 5.16 22.50
CA SER A 4 7.04 5.46 21.07
C SER A 4 6.71 4.24 20.17
N GLN A 5 6.48 3.05 20.72
CA GLN A 5 6.16 1.83 19.95
C GLN A 5 4.77 1.24 20.29
N SER A 6 3.84 2.08 20.77
CA SER A 6 2.45 1.68 20.94
C SER A 6 1.79 1.44 19.57
N LYS A 7 1.13 0.29 19.40
CA LYS A 7 0.30 -0.04 18.22
C LYS A 7 -0.97 0.82 18.08
N GLN A 8 -1.11 1.86 18.90
CA GLN A 8 -2.26 2.75 18.89
C GLN A 8 -1.96 3.92 17.96
N ILE A 9 -2.83 4.14 16.98
CA ILE A 9 -2.72 5.28 16.09
C ILE A 9 -3.06 6.54 16.88
N GLU A 10 -2.17 7.53 16.86
CA GLU A 10 -2.43 8.82 17.47
C GLU A 10 -3.63 9.49 16.80
N LYS A 11 -4.50 10.08 17.61
CA LYS A 11 -5.77 10.66 17.14
C LYS A 11 -5.48 11.76 16.11
N GLY A 12 -5.81 11.48 14.84
CA GLY A 12 -5.59 12.39 13.71
C GLY A 12 -4.44 12.02 12.76
N PHE A 13 -3.66 10.96 13.04
CA PHE A 13 -2.47 10.57 12.26
C PHE A 13 -2.64 9.30 11.42
N GLY A 14 -3.86 8.76 11.31
CA GLY A 14 -4.19 7.62 10.46
C GLY A 14 -5.36 6.81 10.99
N GLN A 15 -5.66 5.71 10.30
CA GLN A 15 -6.66 4.73 10.74
C GLN A 15 -6.21 3.32 10.32
N THR A 16 -6.63 2.31 11.08
CA THR A 16 -6.45 0.91 10.69
C THR A 16 -7.47 0.59 9.62
N MET A 17 -7.02 0.05 8.49
CA MET A 17 -7.85 -0.36 7.38
C MET A 17 -7.44 -1.75 6.91
N THR A 18 -8.41 -2.49 6.39
CA THR A 18 -8.22 -3.69 5.59
C THR A 18 -7.84 -3.34 4.16
N ALA A 19 -7.30 -4.30 3.42
CA ALA A 19 -6.96 -4.08 2.01
C ALA A 19 -8.23 -3.82 1.17
N GLU A 20 -9.36 -4.47 1.50
CA GLU A 20 -10.65 -4.14 0.89
C GLU A 20 -11.04 -2.68 1.09
N GLU A 21 -11.01 -2.17 2.32
CA GLU A 21 -11.39 -0.78 2.61
C GLU A 21 -10.50 0.23 1.88
N VAL A 22 -9.22 -0.10 1.66
CA VAL A 22 -8.32 0.74 0.85
C VAL A 22 -8.69 0.68 -0.63
N MET A 23 -9.02 -0.50 -1.15
CA MET A 23 -9.47 -0.64 -2.54
C MET A 23 -10.78 0.12 -2.79
N ASP A 24 -11.73 0.08 -1.85
CA ASP A 24 -12.96 0.86 -1.93
C ASP A 24 -12.70 2.37 -2.04
N GLU A 25 -11.61 2.87 -1.42
CA GLU A 25 -11.19 4.27 -1.57
C GLU A 25 -10.55 4.51 -2.94
N ILE A 26 -9.63 3.64 -3.37
CA ILE A 26 -8.93 3.74 -4.66
C ILE A 26 -9.94 3.75 -5.82
N GLU A 27 -10.96 2.89 -5.77
CA GLU A 27 -11.94 2.74 -6.86
C GLU A 27 -12.79 3.99 -7.08
N LYS A 28 -12.93 4.86 -6.06
CA LYS A 28 -13.65 6.16 -6.22
C LYS A 28 -12.98 7.05 -7.26
N ASP A 29 -11.67 6.91 -7.43
CA ASP A 29 -10.86 7.69 -8.36
C ASP A 29 -10.54 6.94 -9.68
N ALA A 30 -11.13 5.76 -9.91
CA ALA A 30 -10.83 4.91 -11.07
C ALA A 30 -10.99 5.63 -12.43
N VAL A 31 -11.97 6.53 -12.55
CA VAL A 31 -12.20 7.33 -13.76
C VAL A 31 -11.03 8.27 -14.05
N PHE A 32 -10.38 8.82 -13.01
CA PHE A 32 -9.22 9.68 -13.18
C PHE A 32 -8.00 8.87 -13.60
N TYR A 33 -7.76 7.72 -12.98
CA TYR A 33 -6.65 6.83 -13.36
C TYR A 33 -6.77 6.38 -14.82
N PHE A 34 -7.97 5.99 -15.26
CA PHE A 34 -8.20 5.55 -16.63
C PHE A 34 -7.90 6.63 -17.68
N HIS A 35 -8.31 7.89 -17.44
CA HIS A 35 -8.10 8.97 -18.41
C HIS A 35 -6.67 9.55 -18.40
N SER A 36 -5.95 9.40 -17.28
CA SER A 36 -4.61 9.98 -17.11
C SER A 36 -3.47 9.00 -17.36
N ASP A 37 -3.76 7.71 -17.57
CA ASP A 37 -2.78 6.61 -17.49
C ASP A 37 -2.05 6.58 -16.13
N GLY A 38 -2.72 7.09 -15.10
CA GLY A 38 -2.21 7.19 -13.74
C GLY A 38 -2.40 5.92 -12.93
N GLY A 39 -2.24 6.02 -11.61
CA GLY A 39 -2.47 4.91 -10.71
C GLY A 39 -2.15 5.22 -9.26
N VAL A 40 -1.80 4.18 -8.51
CA VAL A 40 -1.58 4.25 -7.06
C VAL A 40 -0.11 4.05 -6.73
N THR A 41 0.40 4.91 -5.86
CA THR A 41 1.71 4.74 -5.22
C THR A 41 1.51 4.39 -3.75
N ILE A 42 2.00 3.24 -3.31
CA ILE A 42 2.07 2.91 -1.88
C ILE A 42 3.34 3.56 -1.33
N SER A 43 3.15 4.51 -0.42
CA SER A 43 4.20 5.25 0.28
C SER A 43 3.89 5.38 1.77
N GLY A 44 4.80 6.00 2.53
CA GLY A 44 4.70 6.16 3.98
C GLY A 44 5.37 5.01 4.74
N GLY A 45 5.95 5.31 5.90
CA GLY A 45 6.73 4.34 6.69
C GLY A 45 7.70 3.52 5.83
N GLU A 46 7.85 2.24 6.13
CA GLU A 46 8.47 1.26 5.23
C GLU A 46 7.42 0.20 4.88
N ALA A 47 6.95 0.22 3.63
CA ALA A 47 5.88 -0.66 3.17
C ALA A 47 6.22 -2.16 3.30
N LEU A 48 7.52 -2.51 3.24
CA LEU A 48 7.98 -3.89 3.44
C LEU A 48 7.75 -4.41 4.86
N VAL A 49 7.53 -3.55 5.86
CA VAL A 49 7.11 -3.97 7.22
C VAL A 49 5.71 -4.58 7.22
N GLN A 50 4.87 -4.21 6.24
CA GLN A 50 3.51 -4.70 6.05
C GLN A 50 3.34 -5.29 4.64
N ALA A 51 4.32 -6.08 4.18
CA ALA A 51 4.38 -6.49 2.78
C ALA A 51 3.17 -7.33 2.33
N ASP A 52 2.55 -8.13 3.20
CA ASP A 52 1.34 -8.90 2.84
C ASP A 52 0.16 -7.96 2.55
N PHE A 53 -0.01 -6.90 3.35
CA PHE A 53 -1.03 -5.87 3.13
C PHE A 53 -0.75 -5.07 1.85
N ALA A 54 0.49 -4.62 1.66
CA ALA A 54 0.89 -3.89 0.45
C ALA A 54 0.70 -4.75 -0.80
N LYS A 55 1.12 -6.02 -0.77
CA LYS A 55 0.93 -6.99 -1.85
C LYS A 55 -0.54 -7.08 -2.24
N GLU A 56 -1.43 -7.22 -1.26
CA GLU A 56 -2.86 -7.41 -1.53
C GLU A 56 -3.46 -6.22 -2.29
N ILE A 57 -3.13 -4.99 -1.87
CA ILE A 57 -3.54 -3.75 -2.55
C ILE A 57 -2.95 -3.67 -3.95
N LEU A 58 -1.65 -3.91 -4.12
CA LEU A 58 -0.98 -3.87 -5.42
C LEU A 58 -1.57 -4.91 -6.40
N GLN A 59 -1.81 -6.13 -5.90
CA GLN A 59 -2.39 -7.22 -6.68
C GLN A 59 -3.82 -6.90 -7.13
N LYS A 60 -4.68 -6.42 -6.23
CA LYS A 60 -6.06 -6.02 -6.55
C LYS A 60 -6.08 -4.83 -7.51
N SER A 61 -5.21 -3.84 -7.31
CA SER A 61 -5.08 -2.67 -8.19
C SER A 61 -4.70 -3.06 -9.62
N LYS A 62 -3.66 -3.91 -9.80
CA LYS A 62 -3.29 -4.42 -11.13
C LYS A 62 -4.42 -5.24 -11.76
N TYR A 63 -5.16 -6.04 -10.97
CA TYR A 63 -6.25 -6.87 -11.49
C TYR A 63 -7.35 -6.04 -12.14
N ILE A 64 -7.66 -4.86 -11.60
CA ILE A 64 -8.64 -3.92 -12.17
C ILE A 64 -8.03 -2.93 -13.17
N GLY A 65 -6.77 -3.12 -13.55
CA GLY A 65 -6.10 -2.33 -14.59
C GLY A 65 -5.52 -0.99 -14.13
N ILE A 66 -5.32 -0.80 -12.82
CA ILE A 66 -4.69 0.39 -12.26
C ILE A 66 -3.17 0.17 -12.18
N ASN A 67 -2.38 1.16 -12.66
CA ASN A 67 -0.92 1.14 -12.54
C ASN A 67 -0.50 1.27 -11.07
N THR A 68 0.60 0.62 -10.71
CA THR A 68 1.05 0.52 -9.32
C THR A 68 2.51 0.92 -9.17
N VAL A 69 2.82 1.61 -8.09
CA VAL A 69 4.19 1.94 -7.68
C VAL A 69 4.33 1.64 -6.19
N LEU A 70 5.50 1.12 -5.80
CA LEU A 70 5.88 0.95 -4.41
C LEU A 70 7.09 1.82 -4.11
N GLU A 71 6.94 2.77 -3.21
CA GLU A 71 8.05 3.53 -2.66
C GLU A 71 8.61 2.80 -1.44
N THR A 72 9.90 2.46 -1.46
CA THR A 72 10.54 1.70 -0.37
C THR A 72 12.01 2.12 -0.21
N SER A 73 12.50 2.08 1.03
CA SER A 73 13.93 2.23 1.35
C SER A 73 14.69 0.89 1.27
N PHE A 74 13.99 -0.19 0.90
CA PHE A 74 14.45 -1.57 0.96
C PHE A 74 14.87 -2.04 2.37
N CYS A 75 14.33 -1.40 3.41
CA CYS A 75 14.53 -1.81 4.79
C CYS A 75 13.57 -2.96 5.16
N GLY A 76 13.77 -4.12 4.53
CA GLY A 76 12.97 -5.32 4.73
C GLY A 76 13.75 -6.57 4.33
N ALA A 77 13.31 -7.73 4.82
CA ALA A 77 13.92 -8.99 4.43
C ALA A 77 13.62 -9.29 2.95
N TYR A 78 14.55 -9.97 2.27
CA TYR A 78 14.45 -10.21 0.84
C TYR A 78 13.16 -10.96 0.44
N ASN A 79 12.71 -11.88 1.29
CA ASN A 79 11.46 -12.61 1.10
C ASN A 79 10.23 -11.67 1.06
N GLU A 80 10.23 -10.55 1.79
CA GLU A 80 9.14 -9.57 1.75
C GLU A 80 9.13 -8.80 0.43
N ILE A 81 10.32 -8.46 -0.11
CA ILE A 81 10.45 -7.85 -1.44
C ILE A 81 9.88 -8.78 -2.51
N GLN A 82 10.19 -10.09 -2.43
CA GLN A 82 9.69 -11.07 -3.39
C GLN A 82 8.16 -11.18 -3.43
N LYS A 83 7.48 -10.84 -2.32
CA LYS A 83 6.01 -10.85 -2.28
C LYS A 83 5.40 -9.72 -3.12
N VAL A 84 6.02 -8.54 -3.12
CA VAL A 84 5.47 -7.32 -3.75
C VAL A 84 6.03 -7.04 -5.15
N ALA A 85 7.27 -7.47 -5.42
CA ALA A 85 7.97 -7.20 -6.68
C ALA A 85 7.22 -7.60 -7.97
N PRO A 86 6.41 -8.68 -8.02
CA PRO A 86 5.65 -9.01 -9.23
C PRO A 86 4.51 -8.02 -9.54
N TYR A 87 4.13 -7.18 -8.58
CA TYR A 87 2.97 -6.29 -8.66
C TYR A 87 3.35 -4.82 -8.74
N VAL A 88 4.61 -4.52 -9.06
CA VAL A 88 5.11 -3.17 -9.36
C VAL A 88 5.66 -3.13 -10.78
#